data_AF-A2AE72-F1
#
_entry.id   AF-A2AE72-F1
#
_cell.length_a   1.000
_cell.length_b   1.000
_cell.length_c   1.000
_cell.angle_alpha   90.00
_cell.angle_beta   90.00
_cell.angle_gamma   90.00
#
_symmetry.space_group_name_H-M   'P 1'
#
loop_
_entity.id
_entity.type
_entity.pdbx_description
1 polymer ?
#
loop_
_entity_poly.entity_id
_entity_poly.type
_entity_poly.pdbx_seq_one_letter_code
_entity_poly.pdbx_strand_id
1 'polypeptide(L)' 'MIDIDDVAAINPELLQLLPLRPKDSLPLQENVTVPKQKRKSVNSKIPALKEGLRSRS' A
#
# COMPACT_ATOMS: atom_id res chain seq x y z
N MET A 1 -19.04 20.03 -10.14
CA MET A 1 -17.57 19.85 -10.06
C MET A 1 -17.21 20.27 -8.66
N ILE A 2 -16.45 19.46 -7.91
CA ILE A 2 -16.04 19.81 -6.55
C ILE A 2 -14.63 20.38 -6.70
N ASP A 3 -14.48 21.66 -6.37
CA ASP A 3 -13.21 22.36 -6.48
C ASP A 3 -12.41 22.25 -5.18
N ILE A 4 -11.10 22.53 -5.22
CA ILE A 4 -10.24 22.49 -4.03
C ILE A 4 -10.75 23.44 -2.94
N ASP A 5 -11.35 24.56 -3.35
CA ASP A 5 -11.95 25.53 -2.44
C ASP A 5 -13.18 24.97 -1.72
N ASP A 6 -13.96 24.09 -2.35
CA ASP A 6 -15.11 23.42 -1.71
C ASP A 6 -14.66 22.48 -0.60
N VAL A 7 -13.53 21.78 -0.80
CA VAL A 7 -12.94 20.89 0.20
C VAL A 7 -12.31 21.70 1.35
N ALA A 8 -11.65 22.81 1.01
CA ALA A 8 -11.05 23.73 1.99
C ALA A 8 -12.09 24.41 2.89
N ALA A 9 -13.29 24.70 2.35
CA ALA A 9 -14.39 25.28 3.11
C ALA A 9 -14.91 24.34 4.20
N ILE A 10 -14.82 23.02 3.98
CA ILE A 10 -15.27 21.99 4.93
C ILE A 10 -14.15 21.62 5.90
N ASN A 11 -12.91 21.49 5.41
CA ASN A 11 -11.77 21.11 6.22
C ASN A 11 -10.51 21.88 5.77
N PRO A 12 -10.25 23.06 6.34
CA PRO A 12 -9.12 23.90 5.94
C PRO A 12 -7.76 23.29 6.32
N GLU A 13 -7.72 22.33 7.24
CA GLU A 13 -6.48 21.63 7.60
C GLU A 13 -5.97 20.74 6.46
N LEU A 14 -6.84 20.30 5.54
CA LEU A 14 -6.43 19.50 4.37
C LEU A 14 -5.59 20.30 3.38
N LEU A 15 -5.78 21.61 3.28
CA LEU A 15 -4.90 22.48 2.49
C LEU A 15 -3.48 22.52 3.06
N GLN A 16 -3.34 22.40 4.38
CA GLN A 16 -2.06 22.36 5.07
C GLN A 16 -1.41 20.97 5.03
N LEU A 17 -2.24 19.93 4.88
CA LEU A 17 -1.82 18.53 4.80
C LEU A 17 -1.38 18.12 3.38
N LEU A 18 -1.60 18.96 2.37
CA LEU A 18 -0.97 18.80 1.07
C LEU A 18 0.54 18.63 1.31
N PRO A 19 1.21 17.63 0.72
CA PRO A 19 2.60 17.36 1.03
C PRO A 19 3.45 18.58 0.67
N LEU A 20 3.74 19.45 1.65
CA LEU A 20 4.55 20.65 1.48
C LEU A 20 6.01 20.31 1.12
N ARG A 21 6.34 19.02 1.07
CA ARG A 21 7.64 18.52 0.67
C ARG A 21 7.41 17.35 -0.27
N PRO A 22 8.03 17.33 -1.47
CA PRO A 22 8.51 16.06 -1.97
C PRO A 22 9.29 15.49 -0.79
N LYS A 23 8.83 14.36 -0.24
CA LYS A 23 9.70 13.56 0.60
C LYS A 23 10.83 13.19 -0.33
N ASP A 24 11.90 14.00 -0.31
CA ASP A 24 13.23 13.60 -0.69
C ASP A 24 13.50 12.39 0.19
N SER A 25 13.06 11.23 -0.28
CA SER A 25 13.30 9.97 0.35
C SER A 25 14.80 9.79 0.25
N LEU A 26 15.50 10.23 1.30
CA LEU A 26 16.82 9.73 1.63
C LEU A 26 16.81 8.23 1.33
N PRO A 27 17.81 7.68 0.63
CA PRO A 27 17.77 6.28 0.23
C PRO A 27 17.49 5.47 1.50
N LEU A 28 16.33 4.81 1.49
CA LEU A 28 15.71 4.11 2.61
C LEU A 28 16.49 2.81 2.88
N GLN A 29 17.81 2.92 3.06
CA GLN A 29 18.76 1.83 2.85
C GLN A 29 19.89 1.75 3.87
N GLU A 30 19.84 2.44 5.02
CA GLU A 30 20.85 2.17 6.05
C GLU A 30 20.37 1.20 7.15
N ASN A 31 19.05 1.07 7.37
CA ASN A 31 18.51 0.25 8.47
C ASN A 31 17.47 -0.82 8.04
N VAL A 32 17.32 -1.09 6.73
CA VAL A 32 16.53 -2.23 6.28
C VAL A 32 17.46 -3.44 6.13
N THR A 33 17.90 -4.01 7.25
CA THR A 33 18.32 -5.41 7.26
C THR A 33 17.06 -6.24 7.04
N VAL A 34 16.66 -6.45 5.79
CA VAL A 34 15.63 -7.44 5.45
C VAL A 34 16.18 -8.76 5.97
N PRO A 35 15.60 -9.40 7.00
CA PRO A 35 15.98 -10.77 7.31
C PRO A 35 15.61 -11.54 6.05
N LYS A 36 16.60 -12.05 5.31
CA LYS A 36 16.34 -12.96 4.20
C LYS A 36 15.66 -14.17 4.82
N GLN A 37 14.33 -14.16 4.83
CA GLN A 37 13.52 -15.28 5.29
C GLN A 37 13.86 -16.45 4.35
N LYS A 38 14.79 -17.29 4.79
CA LYS A 38 15.09 -18.57 4.15
C LYS A 38 13.81 -19.38 4.25
N ARG A 39 13.00 -19.35 3.18
CA ARG A 39 11.79 -20.16 3.06
C ARG A 39 12.23 -21.62 3.10
N LYS A 40 12.21 -22.23 4.30
CA LYS A 40 12.17 -23.69 4.41
C LYS A 40 10.79 -24.08 3.88
N SER A 41 10.73 -24.66 2.69
CA SER A 41 9.51 -25.26 2.16
C SER A 41 9.17 -26.47 3.05
N VAL A 42 8.41 -26.22 4.11
CA VAL A 42 7.77 -27.31 4.85
C VAL A 42 6.71 -27.88 3.92
N ASN A 43 6.68 -29.22 3.76
CA ASN A 43 5.69 -29.93 2.97
C ASN A 43 4.29 -29.58 3.50
N SER A 44 3.66 -28.58 2.86
CA SER A 44 2.37 -28.07 3.29
C SER A 44 1.30 -29.04 2.83
N LYS A 45 0.53 -29.58 3.78
CA LYS A 45 -0.69 -30.35 3.49
C LYS A 45 -1.87 -29.45 3.12
N ILE A 46 -1.70 -28.13 3.08
CA ILE A 46 -2.77 -27.20 2.72
C ILE A 46 -3.07 -27.40 1.24
N PRO A 47 -4.26 -27.90 0.87
CA PRO A 47 -4.63 -28.04 -0.52
C PRO A 47 -4.65 -26.66 -1.17
N ALA A 48 -4.09 -26.54 -2.36
CA ALA A 48 -4.18 -25.31 -3.13
C ALA A 48 -5.66 -24.91 -3.25
N LEU A 49 -5.96 -23.63 -2.99
CA LEU A 49 -7.29 -23.07 -3.19
C LEU A 49 -7.70 -23.36 -4.64
N LYS A 50 -8.63 -24.30 -4.83
CA LYS A 50 -9.19 -24.59 -6.14
C LYS A 50 -10.07 -23.39 -6.49
N GLU A 51 -9.59 -22.57 -7.41
CA GLU A 51 -10.33 -21.45 -8.00
C GLU A 51 -11.72 -21.94 -8.42
N GLY A 52 -12.73 -21.51 -7.69
CA GLY A 52 -14.12 -21.90 -7.91
C GLY A 52 -14.68 -21.15 -9.12
N LEU A 53 -14.99 -21.92 -10.17
CA LEU A 53 -16.08 -21.67 -11.12
C LEU A 53 -16.00 -20.35 -11.94
N ARG A 54 -15.07 -20.32 -12.90
CA ARG A 54 -15.35 -19.78 -14.25
C ARG A 54 -16.19 -20.86 -14.98
N SER A 55 -17.33 -20.64 -15.62
CA SER A 55 -17.89 -19.45 -16.26
C SER A 55 -19.42 -19.54 -16.25
N ARG A 56 -20.08 -18.38 -16.23
CA ARG A 56 -21.51 -18.26 -16.54
C ARG A 56 -21.73 -18.59 -18.02
N SER A 57 -22.69 -19.47 -18.31
CA SER A 57 -23.30 -19.60 -19.65
C SER A 57 -24.51 -18.69 -19.76
#